data_AF-A0A0M0T3M6-F1
#
_entry.id   AF-A0A0M0T3M6-F1
#
_cell.length_a   1.000
_cell.length_b   1.000
_cell.length_c   1.000
_cell.angle_alpha   90.00
_cell.angle_beta   90.00
_cell.angle_gamma   90.00
#
_symmetry.space_group_name_H-M   'P 1'
#
loop_
_entity.id
_entity.type
_entity.pdbx_description
1 polymer ?
#
loop_
_entity_poly.entity_id
_entity_poly.type
_entity_poly.pdbx_seq_one_letter_code
_entity_poly.pdbx_strand_id
1 'polypeptide(L)'
;MYERYARIISELHEDFAWVVNQEFPASVSMGDLRFNERAFQSIHEGSVRIVENPPRYGMKSFTVRRVIHRSACHGEFSIIYRSYGGLVARRALKKYRDPEYRYDKDDLRTHGVFDFYLEAGSRYRTLYGGDATHYNVLNDLFRYATYAQCSDVYRGIEIDHRNLNEDQSDALVVLSWLFFEQELNYGGLSFQQFSNFNRNLGFRPRDMLMGFVSMMYHDYRTYQAYPYWGYNNNRERTSPHFGKSKFRGLDDLYKQYFIRLQGDLDKWPSLFCNQDIVRYFHGLTDRTGVNPRFVR
;
A
#
# COMPACT_ATOMS: atom_id res chain seq x y z
N MET A 1 9.26 -8.44 8.93
CA MET A 1 8.86 -7.34 8.02
C MET A 1 7.35 -7.13 7.98
N TYR A 2 6.56 -8.05 7.44
CA TYR A 2 5.13 -7.83 7.23
C TYR A 2 4.31 -7.61 8.51
N GLU A 3 4.64 -8.27 9.61
CA GLU A 3 3.95 -8.04 10.90
C GLU A 3 4.16 -6.62 11.43
N ARG A 4 5.38 -6.09 11.26
CA ARG A 4 5.72 -4.70 11.60
C ARG A 4 4.90 -3.73 10.74
N TYR A 5 4.79 -3.97 9.44
CA TYR A 5 3.99 -3.13 8.55
C TYR A 5 2.49 -3.22 8.87
N ALA A 6 1.98 -4.41 9.20
CA ALA A 6 0.62 -4.60 9.69
C ALA A 6 0.34 -3.74 10.92
N ARG A 7 1.25 -3.75 11.89
CA ARG A 7 1.16 -2.93 13.10
C ARG A 7 1.14 -1.44 12.76
N ILE A 8 2.04 -0.98 11.90
CA ILE A 8 2.09 0.43 11.45
C ILE A 8 0.75 0.86 10.84
N ILE A 9 0.19 0.08 9.91
CA ILE A 9 -1.10 0.40 9.29
C ILE A 9 -2.24 0.42 10.29
N SER A 10 -2.20 -0.48 11.26
CA SER A 10 -3.26 -0.59 12.26
C SER A 10 -3.22 0.57 13.25
N GLU A 11 -2.03 0.96 13.70
CA GLU A 11 -1.84 2.18 14.50
C GLU A 11 -2.29 3.42 13.73
N LEU A 12 -1.91 3.55 12.44
CA LEU A 12 -2.39 4.63 11.58
C LEU A 12 -3.91 4.65 11.41
N HIS A 13 -4.53 3.47 11.34
CA HIS A 13 -5.98 3.34 11.27
C HIS A 13 -6.67 3.78 12.55
N GLU A 14 -6.16 3.34 13.71
CA GLU A 14 -6.68 3.70 15.02
C GLU A 14 -6.49 5.20 15.31
N ASP A 15 -5.31 5.76 15.01
CA ASP A 15 -5.03 7.20 15.13
C ASP A 15 -5.97 8.02 14.24
N PHE A 16 -6.16 7.60 13.00
CA PHE A 16 -7.10 8.25 12.08
C PHE A 16 -8.54 8.19 12.57
N ALA A 17 -8.98 7.02 13.06
CA ALA A 17 -10.31 6.87 13.65
C ALA A 17 -10.47 7.72 14.91
N TRP A 18 -9.45 7.81 15.76
CA TRP A 18 -9.46 8.60 17.00
C TRP A 18 -9.56 10.10 16.71
N VAL A 19 -8.70 10.64 15.84
CA VAL A 19 -8.71 12.07 15.45
C VAL A 19 -10.12 12.48 15.03
N VAL A 20 -10.80 11.62 14.26
CA VAL A 20 -12.10 11.98 13.73
C VAL A 20 -13.23 11.74 14.74
N ASN A 21 -13.13 10.72 15.59
CA ASN A 21 -14.11 10.52 16.66
C ASN A 21 -14.02 11.59 17.77
N GLN A 22 -12.86 12.22 17.95
CA GLN A 22 -12.66 13.32 18.92
C GLN A 22 -12.96 14.72 18.34
N GLU A 23 -13.18 14.89 17.03
CA GLU A 23 -13.68 16.15 16.44
C GLU A 23 -15.20 16.36 16.65
N PHE A 24 -15.85 15.54 17.50
CA PHE A 24 -17.29 15.62 17.80
C PHE A 24 -17.71 16.47 19.01
N PRO A 25 -16.84 16.97 19.91
CA PRO A 25 -17.13 18.15 20.72
C PRO A 25 -16.44 19.37 20.09
N ALA A 26 -17.19 20.47 19.95
CA ALA A 26 -16.84 21.70 19.22
C ALA A 26 -15.63 22.51 19.76
N SER A 27 -14.66 21.90 20.45
CA SER A 27 -13.62 22.60 21.20
C SER A 27 -12.32 21.80 21.36
N VAL A 28 -11.78 21.25 20.27
CA VAL A 28 -10.42 20.67 20.27
C VAL A 28 -9.44 21.71 19.73
N SER A 29 -8.48 22.14 20.56
CA SER A 29 -7.34 22.95 20.16
C SER A 29 -6.16 22.06 19.72
N MET A 30 -5.19 22.61 19.00
CA MET A 30 -3.90 21.93 18.71
C MET A 30 -3.17 21.43 19.97
N GLY A 31 -3.51 21.98 21.16
CA GLY A 31 -3.00 21.51 22.45
C GLY A 31 -3.68 20.24 22.98
N ASP A 32 -4.91 19.95 22.53
CA ASP A 32 -5.71 18.78 22.94
C ASP A 32 -5.40 17.56 22.06
N LEU A 33 -4.83 17.79 20.88
CA LEU A 33 -4.17 16.76 20.04
C LEU A 33 -2.82 16.31 20.61
N ARG A 34 -2.46 16.70 21.85
CA ARG A 34 -1.32 16.12 22.56
C ARG A 34 -1.63 14.64 22.82
N PHE A 35 -1.21 13.86 21.84
CA PHE A 35 -0.94 12.44 21.83
C PHE A 35 -1.17 11.77 23.19
N ASN A 36 -2.07 10.78 23.20
CA ASN A 36 -2.02 9.75 24.22
C ASN A 36 -0.57 9.23 24.26
N GLU A 37 0.01 9.08 25.45
CA GLU A 37 1.40 8.66 25.69
C GLU A 37 1.78 7.39 24.89
N ARG A 38 0.78 6.60 24.45
CA ARG A 38 0.92 5.45 23.53
C ARG A 38 1.59 5.77 22.19
N ALA A 39 1.27 6.90 21.54
CA ALA A 39 1.89 7.25 20.26
C ALA A 39 3.37 7.65 20.42
N PHE A 40 3.72 8.22 21.59
CA PHE A 40 5.11 8.48 21.99
C PHE A 40 5.85 7.21 22.41
N GLN A 41 5.15 6.19 22.90
CA GLN A 41 5.73 4.92 23.36
C GLN A 41 5.97 3.89 22.24
N SER A 42 5.54 4.13 20.99
CA SER A 42 5.99 3.33 19.83
C SER A 42 7.41 3.73 19.39
N ILE A 43 8.33 3.63 20.35
CA ILE A 43 9.74 3.96 20.23
C ILE A 43 10.37 2.88 19.36
N HIS A 44 10.55 3.18 18.07
CA HIS A 44 11.79 2.98 17.30
C HIS A 44 11.65 3.32 15.80
N GLU A 45 10.47 3.70 15.31
CA GLU A 45 10.27 4.07 13.89
C GLU A 45 9.29 5.24 13.72
N GLY A 46 9.85 6.46 13.68
CA GLY A 46 9.22 7.70 13.19
C GLY A 46 8.03 8.24 14.00
N SER A 47 7.96 9.56 14.17
CA SER A 47 6.76 10.20 14.74
C SER A 47 5.60 10.18 13.75
N VAL A 48 4.41 9.82 14.23
CA VAL A 48 3.16 10.05 13.49
C VAL A 48 2.92 11.56 13.46
N ARG A 49 2.59 12.09 12.28
CA ARG A 49 2.24 13.50 12.06
C ARG A 49 0.82 13.58 11.52
N ILE A 50 -0.01 14.38 12.18
CA ILE A 50 -1.35 14.74 11.71
C ILE A 50 -1.25 16.15 11.16
N VAL A 51 -1.62 16.33 9.89
CA VAL A 51 -1.58 17.62 9.20
C VAL A 51 -3.00 18.01 8.82
N GLU A 52 -3.49 19.14 9.35
CA GLU A 52 -4.72 19.76 8.86
C GLU A 52 -4.47 20.30 7.46
N ASN A 53 -5.29 19.87 6.50
CA ASN A 53 -5.24 20.38 5.13
C ASN A 53 -6.14 21.62 5.02
N PRO A 54 -5.88 22.49 4.03
CA PRO A 54 -6.77 23.61 3.72
C PRO A 54 -8.23 23.14 3.54
N PRO A 55 -9.22 23.90 4.05
CA PRO A 55 -10.62 23.52 3.95
C PRO A 55 -11.02 23.28 2.50
N ARG A 56 -11.67 22.14 2.22
CA ARG A 56 -12.28 21.85 0.91
C ARG A 56 -13.79 21.81 1.08
N TYR A 57 -14.49 22.66 0.33
CA TYR A 57 -15.96 22.80 0.43
C TYR A 57 -16.45 23.18 1.85
N GLY A 58 -15.67 23.98 2.58
CA GLY A 58 -15.97 24.39 3.95
C GLY A 58 -15.70 23.32 5.02
N MET A 59 -15.26 22.12 4.63
CA MET A 59 -14.95 21.03 5.56
C MET A 59 -13.46 20.99 5.89
N LYS A 60 -13.14 20.82 7.18
CA LYS A 60 -11.79 20.46 7.61
C LYS A 60 -11.44 19.07 7.11
N SER A 61 -10.15 18.84 6.84
CA SER A 61 -9.67 17.50 6.52
C SER A 61 -8.27 17.30 7.04
N PHE A 62 -7.96 16.09 7.48
CA PHE A 62 -6.67 15.75 8.07
C PHE A 62 -5.94 14.72 7.22
N THR A 63 -4.61 14.80 7.26
CA THR A 63 -3.70 13.82 6.68
C THR A 63 -2.89 13.19 7.81
N VAL A 64 -3.03 11.88 8.01
CA VAL A 64 -2.21 11.13 8.97
C VAL A 64 -1.03 10.53 8.21
N ARG A 65 0.17 10.80 8.69
CA ARG A 65 1.44 10.47 8.06
C ARG A 65 2.36 9.80 9.07
N ARG A 66 3.10 8.78 8.66
CA ARG A 66 4.21 8.21 9.45
C ARG A 66 5.47 8.10 8.62
N VAL A 67 6.59 8.58 9.17
CA VAL A 67 7.92 8.39 8.56
C VAL A 67 8.35 6.95 8.81
N ILE A 68 8.71 6.24 7.74
CA ILE A 68 9.09 4.82 7.77
C ILE A 68 10.56 4.58 7.41
N HIS A 69 11.20 5.57 6.76
CA HIS A 69 12.61 5.53 6.41
C HIS A 69 13.12 6.96 6.21
N ARG A 70 14.40 7.18 6.50
CA ARG A 70 15.06 8.49 6.36
C ARG A 70 16.26 8.31 5.43
N SER A 71 16.14 8.86 4.24
CA SER A 71 17.20 8.88 3.25
C SER A 71 18.07 10.13 3.41
N ALA A 72 19.38 9.94 3.40
CA ALA A 72 20.35 11.04 3.41
C ALA A 72 20.28 11.90 2.14
N CYS A 73 19.94 11.30 1.00
CA CYS A 73 19.90 11.98 -0.30
C CYS A 73 18.50 12.43 -0.71
N HIS A 74 17.47 11.68 -0.27
CA HIS A 74 16.12 11.83 -0.79
C HIS A 74 15.09 12.24 0.28
N GLY A 75 15.51 12.40 1.53
CA GLY A 75 14.67 12.90 2.62
C GLY A 75 13.79 11.83 3.28
N GLU A 76 12.65 12.25 3.83
CA GLU A 76 11.75 11.35 4.57
C GLU A 76 10.87 10.52 3.63
N PHE A 77 10.90 9.20 3.80
CA PHE A 77 9.95 8.27 3.19
C PHE A 77 8.81 8.08 4.18
N SER A 78 7.57 8.27 3.73
CA SER A 78 6.41 8.30 4.61
C SER A 78 5.22 7.53 4.05
N ILE A 79 4.47 6.90 4.95
CA ILE A 79 3.14 6.38 4.66
C ILE A 79 2.12 7.46 4.99
N ILE A 80 1.33 7.85 3.99
CA ILE A 80 0.18 8.73 4.14
C ILE A 80 -1.06 7.86 4.14
N TYR A 81 -1.73 7.78 5.28
CA TYR A 81 -2.93 6.96 5.41
C TYR A 81 -4.10 7.58 4.63
N ARG A 82 -4.74 6.78 3.76
CA ARG A 82 -5.77 7.25 2.82
C ARG A 82 -7.09 6.50 2.94
N SER A 83 -7.18 5.50 3.82
CA SER A 83 -8.40 4.75 4.13
C SER A 83 -9.61 5.68 4.27
N TYR A 84 -10.75 5.20 3.78
CA TYR A 84 -11.98 5.98 3.62
C TYR A 84 -11.86 7.18 2.65
N GLY A 85 -11.13 7.04 1.55
CA GLY A 85 -11.32 7.89 0.36
C GLY A 85 -12.48 7.39 -0.52
N GLY A 86 -13.17 8.30 -1.22
CA GLY A 86 -14.07 7.93 -2.33
C GLY A 86 -15.34 7.13 -1.97
N LEU A 87 -15.49 5.93 -2.52
CA LEU A 87 -16.72 5.11 -2.49
C LEU A 87 -16.97 4.41 -1.13
N VAL A 88 -15.93 3.85 -0.51
CA VAL A 88 -15.98 3.25 0.85
C VAL A 88 -16.46 4.30 1.84
N ALA A 89 -15.92 5.50 1.66
CA ALA A 89 -16.24 6.71 2.35
C ALA A 89 -17.76 7.03 2.35
N ARG A 90 -18.32 7.19 1.15
CA ARG A 90 -19.71 7.61 0.97
C ARG A 90 -20.72 6.56 1.49
N ARG A 91 -20.33 5.29 1.61
CA ARG A 91 -21.20 4.16 2.03
C ARG A 91 -21.17 3.91 3.53
N ALA A 92 -20.01 4.07 4.16
CA ALA A 92 -19.90 4.13 5.62
C ALA A 92 -20.82 5.23 6.20
N LEU A 93 -20.91 6.38 5.52
CA LEU A 93 -21.87 7.45 5.84
C LEU A 93 -23.33 7.06 5.63
N LYS A 94 -23.63 6.16 4.69
CA LYS A 94 -24.99 5.63 4.52
C LYS A 94 -25.37 4.65 5.63
N LYS A 95 -24.45 3.75 6.04
CA LYS A 95 -24.68 2.85 7.19
C LYS A 95 -24.95 3.60 8.49
N TYR A 96 -24.26 4.72 8.71
CA TYR A 96 -24.55 5.59 9.85
C TYR A 96 -25.96 6.13 9.87
N ARG A 97 -26.44 6.57 8.70
CA ARG A 97 -27.76 7.19 8.52
C ARG A 97 -28.88 6.16 8.48
N ASP A 98 -28.55 4.93 8.10
CA ASP A 98 -29.45 3.80 8.04
C ASP A 98 -28.73 2.55 8.58
N PRO A 99 -28.92 2.21 9.87
CA PRO A 99 -28.32 1.04 10.50
C PRO A 99 -28.67 -0.28 9.81
N GLU A 100 -29.77 -0.35 9.07
CA GLU A 100 -30.20 -1.53 8.31
C GLU A 100 -29.56 -1.60 6.91
N TYR A 101 -28.87 -0.55 6.47
CA TYR A 101 -28.17 -0.51 5.19
C TYR A 101 -27.21 -1.70 5.07
N ARG A 102 -27.52 -2.65 4.18
CA ARG A 102 -26.62 -3.76 3.88
C ARG A 102 -25.70 -3.33 2.75
N TYR A 103 -24.40 -3.39 3.01
CA TYR A 103 -23.40 -3.13 2.00
C TYR A 103 -23.56 -4.15 0.87
N ASP A 104 -23.56 -3.68 -0.37
CA ASP A 104 -23.24 -4.56 -1.48
C ASP A 104 -21.74 -4.87 -1.41
N LYS A 105 -21.41 -6.10 -0.98
CA LYS A 105 -20.02 -6.57 -0.92
C LYS A 105 -19.36 -6.58 -2.29
N ASP A 106 -20.14 -6.63 -3.37
CA ASP A 106 -19.62 -6.67 -4.74
C ASP A 106 -19.13 -5.29 -5.20
N ASP A 107 -19.63 -4.21 -4.59
CA ASP A 107 -19.19 -2.84 -4.83
C ASP A 107 -17.98 -2.41 -3.99
N LEU A 108 -17.71 -3.08 -2.85
CA LEU A 108 -16.47 -2.90 -2.08
C LEU A 108 -15.25 -3.45 -2.83
N ARG A 109 -15.48 -4.31 -3.84
CA ARG A 109 -14.42 -4.95 -4.63
C ARG A 109 -13.53 -3.96 -5.39
N THR A 110 -13.90 -2.68 -5.51
CA THR A 110 -13.11 -1.71 -6.27
C THR A 110 -12.03 -0.99 -5.48
N HIS A 111 -12.11 -0.90 -4.13
CA HIS A 111 -11.10 -0.22 -3.29
C HIS A 111 -10.82 -0.97 -1.97
N GLY A 112 -9.54 -1.12 -1.60
CA GLY A 112 -9.14 -1.77 -0.35
C GLY A 112 -9.45 -0.88 0.85
N VAL A 113 -9.85 -1.47 1.98
CA VAL A 113 -10.24 -0.70 3.17
C VAL A 113 -9.05 0.02 3.79
N PHE A 114 -7.85 -0.55 3.73
CA PHE A 114 -6.65 -0.04 4.41
C PHE A 114 -5.69 0.69 3.45
N ASP A 115 -6.25 1.47 2.53
CA ASP A 115 -5.49 2.17 1.50
C ASP A 115 -4.52 3.24 2.07
N PHE A 116 -3.36 3.37 1.43
CA PHE A 116 -2.32 4.34 1.80
C PHE A 116 -1.49 4.74 0.59
N TYR A 117 -0.88 5.93 0.68
CA TYR A 117 0.10 6.41 -0.29
C TYR A 117 1.51 6.35 0.29
N LEU A 118 2.45 5.83 -0.48
CA LEU A 118 3.87 5.87 -0.13
C LEU A 118 4.51 7.13 -0.74
N GLU A 119 4.92 8.06 0.11
CA GLU A 119 5.75 9.19 -0.26
C GLU A 119 7.23 8.78 -0.17
N ALA A 120 7.92 8.68 -1.30
CA ALA A 120 9.32 8.25 -1.36
C ALA A 120 10.31 9.45 -1.35
N GLY A 121 10.02 10.43 -0.50
CA GLY A 121 10.77 11.68 -0.44
C GLY A 121 10.88 12.38 -1.80
N SER A 122 12.07 12.89 -2.14
CA SER A 122 12.35 13.50 -3.45
C SER A 122 12.80 12.51 -4.51
N ARG A 123 12.97 11.21 -4.21
CA ARG A 123 13.66 10.23 -5.06
C ARG A 123 13.16 10.22 -6.51
N TYR A 124 11.88 9.95 -6.71
CA TYR A 124 11.31 9.84 -8.07
C TYR A 124 11.18 11.18 -8.78
N ARG A 125 11.04 12.28 -8.02
CA ARG A 125 11.12 13.63 -8.58
C ARG A 125 12.51 13.93 -9.11
N THR A 126 13.55 13.57 -8.37
CA THR A 126 14.95 13.77 -8.77
C THR A 126 15.34 12.87 -9.95
N LEU A 127 14.91 11.61 -9.94
CA LEU A 127 15.31 10.63 -10.97
C LEU A 127 14.48 10.72 -12.25
N TYR A 128 13.21 11.10 -12.16
CA TYR A 128 12.25 11.02 -13.27
C TYR A 128 11.38 12.27 -13.45
N GLY A 129 11.58 13.31 -12.66
CA GLY A 129 10.85 14.59 -12.80
C GLY A 129 9.42 14.58 -12.30
N GLY A 130 8.96 13.53 -11.61
CA GLY A 130 7.56 13.40 -11.20
C GLY A 130 7.30 12.41 -10.06
N ASP A 131 6.04 12.04 -9.88
CA ASP A 131 5.61 11.05 -8.90
C ASP A 131 6.03 9.63 -9.29
N ALA A 132 6.13 8.76 -8.29
CA ALA A 132 6.48 7.36 -8.52
C ALA A 132 5.40 6.64 -9.34
N THR A 133 5.81 5.97 -10.41
CA THR A 133 4.98 4.97 -11.11
C THR A 133 5.61 3.59 -10.97
N HIS A 134 4.84 2.51 -11.16
CA HIS A 134 5.41 1.16 -11.15
C HIS A 134 6.54 1.02 -12.18
N TYR A 135 6.41 1.65 -13.35
CA TYR A 135 7.47 1.67 -14.36
C TYR A 135 8.75 2.33 -13.81
N ASN A 136 8.63 3.50 -13.15
CA ASN A 136 9.79 4.16 -12.55
C ASN A 136 10.42 3.30 -11.46
N VAL A 137 9.62 2.74 -10.55
CA VAL A 137 10.10 1.90 -9.45
C VAL A 137 10.82 0.66 -9.98
N LEU A 138 10.28 -0.02 -11.00
CA LEU A 138 10.92 -1.19 -11.58
C LEU A 138 12.27 -0.83 -12.22
N ASN A 139 12.34 0.25 -13.01
CA ASN A 139 13.62 0.69 -13.59
C ASN A 139 14.62 1.13 -12.52
N ASP A 140 14.15 1.76 -11.44
CA ASP A 140 14.95 2.16 -10.29
C ASP A 140 15.56 0.93 -9.59
N LEU A 141 14.76 -0.11 -9.35
CA LEU A 141 15.23 -1.39 -8.83
C LEU A 141 16.29 -2.02 -9.76
N PHE A 142 16.01 -2.12 -11.06
CA PHE A 142 16.96 -2.70 -12.01
C PHE A 142 18.30 -1.96 -12.04
N ARG A 143 18.29 -0.65 -11.81
CA ARG A 143 19.48 0.19 -11.80
C ARG A 143 20.31 0.04 -10.53
N TYR A 144 19.67 -0.06 -9.37
CA TYR A 144 20.36 0.07 -8.08
C TYR A 144 20.38 -1.22 -7.24
N ALA A 145 19.36 -2.06 -7.35
CA ALA A 145 19.24 -3.32 -6.62
C ALA A 145 19.57 -4.54 -7.48
N THR A 146 19.90 -5.64 -6.82
CA THR A 146 20.06 -6.95 -7.46
C THR A 146 18.77 -7.76 -7.35
N TYR A 147 18.60 -8.75 -8.23
CA TYR A 147 17.48 -9.68 -8.15
C TYR A 147 17.45 -10.44 -6.81
N ALA A 148 18.62 -10.80 -6.27
CA ALA A 148 18.71 -11.49 -4.97
C ALA A 148 18.14 -10.62 -3.84
N GLN A 149 18.54 -9.34 -3.77
CA GLN A 149 17.98 -8.40 -2.80
C GLN A 149 16.47 -8.22 -2.96
N CYS A 150 15.98 -8.09 -4.19
CA CYS A 150 14.54 -8.02 -4.45
C CYS A 150 13.80 -9.30 -4.02
N SER A 151 14.41 -10.46 -4.27
CA SER A 151 13.87 -11.75 -3.85
C SER A 151 13.85 -11.90 -2.33
N ASP A 152 14.82 -11.35 -1.61
CA ASP A 152 14.86 -11.40 -0.15
C ASP A 152 13.73 -10.55 0.45
N VAL A 153 13.53 -9.33 -0.09
CA VAL A 153 12.38 -8.47 0.28
C VAL A 153 11.05 -9.18 -0.01
N TYR A 154 10.93 -9.84 -1.17
CA TYR A 154 9.76 -10.63 -1.53
C TYR A 154 9.47 -11.81 -0.58
N ARG A 155 10.51 -12.40 -0.01
CA ARG A 155 10.42 -13.45 1.02
C ARG A 155 10.12 -12.87 2.42
N GLY A 156 10.05 -11.55 2.55
CA GLY A 156 9.78 -10.88 3.82
C GLY A 156 10.99 -10.79 4.75
N ILE A 157 12.21 -10.98 4.22
CA ILE A 157 13.46 -10.76 4.95
C ILE A 157 13.61 -9.25 5.17
N GLU A 158 13.96 -8.86 6.39
CA GLU A 158 14.21 -7.45 6.72
C GLU A 158 15.39 -6.90 5.92
N ILE A 159 15.27 -5.65 5.49
CA ILE A 159 16.33 -4.96 4.75
C ILE A 159 17.46 -4.63 5.74
N ASP A 160 18.64 -5.22 5.53
CA ASP A 160 19.83 -4.85 6.29
C ASP A 160 20.52 -3.63 5.66
N HIS A 161 20.10 -2.44 6.11
CA HIS A 161 20.59 -1.16 5.62
C HIS A 161 22.11 -0.96 5.79
N ARG A 162 22.78 -1.71 6.67
CA ARG A 162 24.21 -1.53 6.96
C ARG A 162 25.12 -1.92 5.79
N ASN A 163 24.65 -2.81 4.92
CA ASN A 163 25.42 -3.35 3.80
C ASN A 163 24.95 -2.79 2.45
N LEU A 164 24.11 -1.76 2.46
CA LEU A 164 23.54 -1.15 1.26
C LEU A 164 24.04 0.28 1.12
N ASN A 165 24.24 0.72 -0.12
CA ASN A 165 24.30 2.14 -0.38
C ASN A 165 22.90 2.77 -0.32
N GLU A 166 22.85 4.09 -0.32
CA GLU A 166 21.60 4.83 -0.14
C GLU A 166 20.57 4.51 -1.22
N ASP A 167 20.98 4.46 -2.49
CA ASP A 167 20.06 4.19 -3.59
C ASP A 167 19.49 2.76 -3.55
N GLN A 168 20.32 1.79 -3.13
CA GLN A 168 19.89 0.43 -2.88
C GLN A 168 18.87 0.35 -1.75
N SER A 169 19.19 0.97 -0.62
CA SER A 169 18.33 1.03 0.55
C SER A 169 16.96 1.62 0.18
N ASP A 170 16.95 2.78 -0.46
CA ASP A 170 15.72 3.48 -0.82
C ASP A 170 14.85 2.71 -1.81
N ALA A 171 15.45 2.15 -2.87
CA ALA A 171 14.72 1.36 -3.85
C ALA A 171 14.09 0.11 -3.21
N LEU A 172 14.82 -0.57 -2.32
CA LEU A 172 14.33 -1.76 -1.63
C LEU A 172 13.23 -1.45 -0.61
N VAL A 173 13.30 -0.30 0.07
CA VAL A 173 12.21 0.19 0.95
C VAL A 173 10.94 0.44 0.14
N VAL A 174 11.04 1.03 -1.05
CA VAL A 174 9.87 1.23 -1.90
C VAL A 174 9.27 -0.10 -2.34
N LEU A 175 10.12 -1.06 -2.73
CA LEU A 175 9.67 -2.40 -3.10
C LEU A 175 8.99 -3.14 -1.95
N SER A 176 9.52 -3.06 -0.73
CA SER A 176 8.97 -3.77 0.43
C SER A 176 7.55 -3.30 0.75
N TRP A 177 7.32 -1.98 0.70
CA TRP A 177 6.01 -1.38 0.91
C TRP A 177 5.05 -1.63 -0.24
N LEU A 178 5.52 -1.67 -1.48
CA LEU A 178 4.68 -2.08 -2.62
C LEU A 178 4.22 -3.53 -2.51
N PHE A 179 5.10 -4.46 -2.13
CA PHE A 179 4.67 -5.84 -1.90
C PHE A 179 3.66 -5.95 -0.76
N PHE A 180 3.86 -5.20 0.31
CA PHE A 180 2.91 -5.17 1.41
C PHE A 180 1.56 -4.55 1.01
N GLU A 181 1.56 -3.45 0.25
CA GLU A 181 0.34 -2.83 -0.30
C GLU A 181 -0.45 -3.83 -1.13
N GLN A 182 0.22 -4.58 -2.01
CA GLN A 182 -0.42 -5.61 -2.81
C GLN A 182 -1.09 -6.66 -1.95
N GLU A 183 -0.40 -7.16 -0.92
CA GLU A 183 -1.01 -8.13 -0.01
C GLU A 183 -2.16 -7.54 0.78
N LEU A 184 -2.05 -6.32 1.29
CA LEU A 184 -3.07 -5.69 2.11
C LEU A 184 -4.35 -5.38 1.33
N ASN A 185 -4.22 -4.88 0.11
CA ASN A 185 -5.33 -4.30 -0.64
C ASN A 185 -5.93 -5.22 -1.71
N TYR A 186 -5.24 -6.27 -2.13
CA TYR A 186 -5.70 -7.14 -3.22
C TYR A 186 -5.74 -8.60 -2.79
N GLY A 187 -6.76 -9.34 -3.21
CA GLY A 187 -6.88 -10.76 -2.89
C GLY A 187 -8.33 -11.24 -2.89
N GLY A 188 -8.71 -11.92 -1.81
CA GLY A 188 -10.02 -12.56 -1.65
C GLY A 188 -10.68 -12.33 -0.28
N LEU A 189 -10.07 -11.52 0.59
CA LEU A 189 -10.64 -11.16 1.88
C LEU A 189 -11.67 -10.03 1.73
N SER A 190 -12.57 -9.89 2.71
CA SER A 190 -13.71 -8.97 2.63
C SER A 190 -13.34 -7.48 2.54
N PHE A 191 -12.13 -7.13 2.96
CA PHE A 191 -11.60 -5.77 2.94
C PHE A 191 -10.64 -5.50 1.77
N GLN A 192 -10.41 -6.51 0.91
CA GLN A 192 -9.54 -6.43 -0.26
C GLN A 192 -10.35 -6.25 -1.55
N GLN A 193 -9.69 -5.65 -2.55
CA GLN A 193 -10.11 -5.70 -3.94
C GLN A 193 -9.86 -7.08 -4.52
N PHE A 194 -10.72 -7.51 -5.44
CA PHE A 194 -10.50 -8.77 -6.15
C PHE A 194 -9.24 -8.70 -7.02
N SER A 195 -8.41 -9.75 -6.98
CA SER A 195 -7.27 -9.92 -7.88
C SER A 195 -7.20 -11.34 -8.42
N ASN A 196 -6.62 -11.51 -9.63
CA ASN A 196 -6.28 -12.85 -10.15
C ASN A 196 -5.05 -13.45 -9.44
N PHE A 197 -4.34 -12.64 -8.65
CA PHE A 197 -3.25 -13.06 -7.78
C PHE A 197 -3.81 -13.18 -6.37
N ASN A 198 -4.46 -14.30 -6.08
CA ASN A 198 -5.06 -14.57 -4.78
C ASN A 198 -4.83 -16.04 -4.39
N ARG A 199 -4.98 -16.32 -3.09
CA ARG A 199 -4.66 -17.62 -2.51
C ARG A 199 -5.45 -18.78 -3.14
N ASN A 200 -6.70 -18.57 -3.52
CA ASN A 200 -7.55 -19.62 -4.12
C ASN A 200 -7.05 -20.05 -5.50
N LEU A 201 -6.20 -19.25 -6.14
CA LEU A 201 -5.55 -19.57 -7.42
C LEU A 201 -4.08 -19.95 -7.23
N GLY A 202 -3.63 -20.22 -6.01
CA GLY A 202 -2.24 -20.61 -5.73
C GLY A 202 -1.23 -19.46 -5.85
N PHE A 203 -1.69 -18.21 -5.75
CA PHE A 203 -0.84 -17.01 -5.77
C PHE A 203 -0.94 -16.20 -4.48
N ARG A 204 0.11 -15.47 -4.14
CA ARG A 204 0.05 -14.29 -3.28
C ARG A 204 -0.17 -13.04 -4.13
N PRO A 205 -0.90 -12.03 -3.63
CA PRO A 205 -1.11 -10.78 -4.35
C PRO A 205 0.18 -10.11 -4.82
N ARG A 206 1.21 -10.11 -3.97
CA ARG A 206 2.54 -9.58 -4.32
C ARG A 206 3.27 -10.33 -5.44
N ASP A 207 2.87 -11.56 -5.76
CA ASP A 207 3.46 -12.35 -6.86
C ASP A 207 3.27 -11.66 -8.21
N MET A 208 2.23 -10.84 -8.35
CA MET A 208 2.05 -9.99 -9.51
C MET A 208 3.26 -9.07 -9.72
N LEU A 209 3.65 -8.31 -8.71
CA LEU A 209 4.79 -7.40 -8.82
C LEU A 209 6.10 -8.17 -8.97
N MET A 210 6.26 -9.28 -8.23
CA MET A 210 7.46 -10.11 -8.32
C MET A 210 7.62 -10.75 -9.70
N GLY A 211 6.51 -11.06 -10.40
CA GLY A 211 6.55 -11.55 -11.78
C GLY A 211 7.14 -10.51 -12.75
N PHE A 212 6.79 -9.24 -12.60
CA PHE A 212 7.39 -8.16 -13.38
C PHE A 212 8.86 -7.92 -13.02
N VAL A 213 9.20 -7.97 -11.73
CA VAL A 213 10.61 -7.91 -11.27
C VAL A 213 11.40 -9.06 -11.91
N SER A 214 10.89 -10.29 -11.84
CA SER A 214 11.54 -11.46 -12.43
C SER A 214 11.71 -11.33 -13.94
N MET A 215 10.69 -10.84 -14.65
CA MET A 215 10.76 -10.61 -16.10
C MET A 215 11.86 -9.61 -16.44
N MET A 216 11.92 -8.50 -15.71
CA MET A 216 12.89 -7.43 -15.93
C MET A 216 14.35 -7.88 -15.72
N TYR A 217 14.64 -8.63 -14.65
CA TYR A 217 16.01 -9.10 -14.38
C TYR A 217 16.43 -10.30 -15.24
N HIS A 218 15.49 -11.15 -15.64
CA HIS A 218 15.80 -12.33 -16.46
C HIS A 218 15.88 -12.00 -17.95
N ASP A 219 14.95 -11.19 -18.46
CA ASP A 219 14.93 -10.76 -19.86
C ASP A 219 14.35 -9.35 -20.00
N TYR A 220 15.25 -8.36 -19.91
CA TYR A 220 14.91 -6.96 -20.03
C TYR A 220 14.26 -6.60 -21.39
N ARG A 221 14.60 -7.32 -22.48
CA ARG A 221 13.98 -7.06 -23.80
C ARG A 221 12.52 -7.47 -23.79
N THR A 222 12.21 -8.63 -23.21
CA THR A 222 10.83 -9.09 -23.02
C THR A 222 10.05 -8.12 -22.13
N TYR A 223 10.64 -7.63 -21.03
CA TYR A 223 10.01 -6.61 -20.18
C TYR A 223 9.70 -5.31 -20.96
N GLN A 224 10.65 -4.81 -21.74
CA GLN A 224 10.46 -3.60 -22.55
C GLN A 224 9.43 -3.77 -23.67
N ALA A 225 9.30 -4.99 -24.21
CA ALA A 225 8.30 -5.34 -25.22
C ALA A 225 6.92 -5.66 -24.63
N TYR A 226 6.76 -5.66 -23.30
CA TYR A 226 5.47 -5.96 -22.66
C TYR A 226 4.37 -5.04 -23.21
N PRO A 227 3.25 -5.58 -23.73
CA PRO A 227 2.30 -4.80 -24.52
C PRO A 227 1.27 -4.03 -23.69
N TYR A 228 1.15 -4.30 -22.39
CA TYR A 228 0.02 -3.83 -21.58
C TYR A 228 0.48 -2.84 -20.50
N TRP A 229 0.66 -1.58 -20.90
CA TRP A 229 1.01 -0.48 -20.01
C TRP A 229 -0.13 0.53 -19.93
N GLY A 230 -0.34 1.05 -18.71
CA GLY A 230 -1.00 2.34 -18.53
C GLY A 230 -0.08 3.47 -18.99
N TYR A 231 -0.68 4.60 -19.37
CA TYR A 231 0.03 5.78 -19.84
C TYR A 231 -0.47 7.04 -19.12
N ASN A 232 0.44 7.95 -18.81
CA ASN A 232 0.08 9.29 -18.31
C ASN A 232 -0.27 10.23 -19.49
N ASN A 233 -0.59 11.49 -19.18
CA ASN A 233 -0.92 12.51 -20.18
C ASN A 233 0.23 12.80 -21.16
N ASN A 234 1.48 12.52 -20.78
CA ASN A 234 2.67 12.67 -21.59
C ASN A 234 2.98 11.41 -22.44
N ARG A 235 2.09 10.41 -22.43
CA ARG A 235 2.27 9.10 -23.08
C ARG A 235 3.48 8.32 -22.55
N GLU A 236 3.85 8.54 -21.30
CA GLU A 236 4.88 7.77 -20.62
C GLU A 236 4.23 6.59 -19.89
N ARG A 237 4.92 5.44 -19.88
CA ARG A 237 4.45 4.22 -19.21
C ARG A 237 4.34 4.45 -17.70
N THR A 238 3.24 4.00 -17.09
CA THR A 238 2.99 4.18 -15.66
C THR A 238 2.92 2.85 -14.92
N SER A 239 1.87 2.07 -15.13
CA SER A 239 1.64 0.81 -14.42
C SER A 239 1.35 -0.32 -15.39
N PRO A 240 1.98 -1.50 -15.23
CA PRO A 240 1.66 -2.63 -16.06
C PRO A 240 0.30 -3.22 -15.65
N HIS A 241 -0.44 -3.76 -16.61
CA HIS A 241 -1.70 -4.48 -16.38
C HIS A 241 -1.79 -5.68 -17.32
N PHE A 242 -2.87 -6.48 -17.27
CA PHE A 242 -2.98 -7.74 -18.04
C PHE A 242 -3.92 -7.66 -19.26
N GLY A 243 -4.10 -6.46 -19.82
CA GLY A 243 -5.04 -6.24 -20.92
C GLY A 243 -6.50 -6.61 -20.61
N LYS A 244 -7.33 -6.72 -21.65
CA LYS A 244 -8.77 -7.03 -21.54
C LYS A 244 -9.02 -8.47 -21.09
N SER A 245 -8.20 -9.41 -21.57
CA SER A 245 -8.32 -10.84 -21.26
C SER A 245 -7.81 -11.21 -19.86
N LYS A 246 -7.37 -10.23 -19.08
CA LYS A 246 -6.79 -10.38 -17.74
C LYS A 246 -5.60 -11.35 -17.75
N PHE A 247 -5.13 -11.75 -16.58
CA PHE A 247 -3.98 -12.66 -16.44
C PHE A 247 -4.18 -14.00 -17.19
N ARG A 248 -5.41 -14.50 -17.30
CA ARG A 248 -5.70 -15.77 -17.96
C ARG A 248 -5.34 -15.77 -19.44
N GLY A 249 -5.62 -14.68 -20.15
CA GLY A 249 -5.33 -14.53 -21.57
C GLY A 249 -4.01 -13.82 -21.88
N LEU A 250 -3.09 -13.71 -20.92
CA LEU A 250 -1.74 -13.23 -21.17
C LEU A 250 -0.97 -14.26 -22.01
N ASP A 251 -0.18 -13.79 -22.98
CA ASP A 251 0.69 -14.63 -23.80
C ASP A 251 1.73 -15.38 -22.92
N ASP A 252 1.97 -16.66 -23.25
CA ASP A 252 2.84 -17.56 -22.49
C ASP A 252 4.28 -17.02 -22.36
N LEU A 253 4.76 -16.24 -23.34
CA LEU A 253 6.04 -15.54 -23.29
C LEU A 253 6.19 -14.71 -22.01
N TYR A 254 5.14 -13.99 -21.62
CA TYR A 254 5.12 -13.15 -20.42
C TYR A 254 4.58 -13.91 -19.20
N LYS A 255 3.57 -14.75 -19.41
CA LYS A 255 2.84 -15.44 -18.33
C LYS A 255 3.72 -16.37 -17.51
N GLN A 256 4.75 -16.96 -18.12
CA GLN A 256 5.69 -17.86 -17.44
C GLN A 256 6.36 -17.22 -16.20
N TYR A 257 6.63 -15.92 -16.20
CA TYR A 257 7.29 -15.24 -15.08
C TYR A 257 6.42 -15.18 -13.82
N PHE A 258 5.11 -15.23 -14.00
CA PHE A 258 4.13 -15.26 -12.93
C PHE A 258 3.84 -16.69 -12.49
N ILE A 259 3.63 -17.61 -13.45
CA ILE A 259 3.31 -19.02 -13.15
C ILE A 259 4.41 -19.69 -12.31
N ARG A 260 5.69 -19.33 -12.51
CA ARG A 260 6.81 -19.85 -11.70
C ARG A 260 6.72 -19.48 -10.21
N LEU A 261 5.94 -18.46 -9.85
CA LEU A 261 5.71 -18.02 -8.47
C LEU A 261 4.49 -18.71 -7.84
N GLN A 262 3.66 -19.38 -8.66
CA GLN A 262 2.51 -20.17 -8.21
C GLN A 262 3.00 -21.40 -7.44
N GLY A 263 2.36 -21.72 -6.32
CA GLY A 263 2.69 -22.93 -5.57
C GLY A 263 2.40 -22.83 -4.08
N ASP A 264 3.29 -23.42 -3.28
CA ASP A 264 3.18 -23.43 -1.82
C ASP A 264 3.27 -22.00 -1.26
N LEU A 265 2.12 -21.49 -0.82
CA LEU A 265 1.96 -20.13 -0.30
C LEU A 265 2.49 -19.98 1.11
N ASP A 266 2.68 -21.09 1.82
CA ASP A 266 3.15 -21.10 3.21
C ASP A 266 4.68 -21.23 3.27
N LYS A 267 5.33 -21.51 2.13
CA LYS A 267 6.80 -21.52 1.99
C LYS A 267 7.46 -20.21 2.41
N TRP A 268 6.78 -19.08 2.18
CA TRP A 268 7.32 -17.75 2.48
C TRP A 268 6.31 -16.92 3.28
N PRO A 269 6.76 -16.15 4.29
CA PRO A 269 5.89 -15.28 5.08
C PRO A 269 5.00 -14.40 4.19
N SER A 270 3.69 -14.50 4.37
CA SER A 270 2.69 -13.59 3.78
C SER A 270 1.90 -12.96 4.91
N LEU A 271 1.46 -11.71 4.71
CA LEU A 271 0.68 -10.94 5.68
C LEU A 271 -0.51 -11.75 6.23
N PHE A 272 -1.14 -12.53 5.36
CA PHE A 272 -2.33 -13.31 5.69
C PHE A 272 -2.09 -14.82 5.75
N CYS A 273 -0.84 -15.26 5.91
CA CYS A 273 -0.57 -16.60 6.48
C CYS A 273 -0.73 -16.59 8.01
N ASN A 274 -0.64 -15.43 8.66
CA ASN A 274 -0.87 -15.28 10.09
C ASN A 274 -2.37 -15.03 10.35
N GLN A 275 -3.07 -16.03 10.92
CA GLN A 275 -4.50 -15.94 11.21
C GLN A 275 -4.84 -14.85 12.24
N ASP A 276 -3.91 -14.47 13.11
CA ASP A 276 -4.14 -13.42 14.10
C ASP A 276 -4.14 -12.04 13.42
N ILE A 277 -3.24 -11.82 12.46
CA ILE A 277 -3.25 -10.63 11.61
C ILE A 277 -4.56 -10.57 10.80
N VAL A 278 -4.97 -11.68 10.18
CA VAL A 278 -6.24 -11.75 9.43
C VAL A 278 -7.42 -11.37 10.33
N ARG A 279 -7.53 -12.01 11.50
CA ARG A 279 -8.61 -11.74 12.47
C ARG A 279 -8.60 -10.29 12.94
N TYR A 280 -7.42 -9.72 13.16
CA TYR A 280 -7.28 -8.34 13.58
C TYR A 280 -7.75 -7.35 12.50
N PHE A 281 -7.33 -7.51 11.25
CA PHE A 281 -7.80 -6.67 10.14
C PHE A 281 -9.30 -6.81 9.86
N HIS A 282 -9.86 -8.02 10.03
CA HIS A 282 -11.32 -8.19 10.04
C HIS A 282 -11.98 -7.42 11.18
N GLY A 283 -11.45 -7.52 12.41
CA GLY A 283 -11.95 -6.79 13.56
C GLY A 283 -11.88 -5.26 13.39
N LEU A 284 -10.80 -4.75 12.78
CA LEU A 284 -10.71 -3.34 12.40
C LEU A 284 -11.81 -2.98 11.40
N THR A 285 -11.98 -3.78 10.34
CA THR A 285 -13.04 -3.60 9.33
C THR A 285 -14.45 -3.61 9.96
N ASP A 286 -14.74 -4.51 10.89
CA ASP A 286 -16.06 -4.59 11.52
C ASP A 286 -16.33 -3.39 12.45
N ARG A 287 -15.27 -2.79 13.01
CA ARG A 287 -15.32 -1.57 13.82
C ARG A 287 -15.29 -0.29 12.97
N THR A 288 -15.01 -0.39 11.67
CA THR A 288 -14.99 0.76 10.76
C THR A 288 -16.40 1.32 10.56
N GLY A 289 -16.74 2.32 11.37
CA GLY A 289 -17.93 3.14 11.22
C GLY A 289 -17.85 4.08 10.01
N VAL A 290 -18.56 5.20 10.10
CA VAL A 290 -18.70 6.23 9.05
C VAL A 290 -17.38 6.74 8.52
N ASN A 291 -17.38 7.17 7.26
CA ASN A 291 -16.26 7.87 6.66
C ASN A 291 -15.89 9.16 7.38
N PRO A 292 -14.67 9.22 7.93
CA PRO A 292 -14.14 10.39 8.59
C PRO A 292 -13.67 11.50 7.62
N ARG A 293 -13.55 11.19 6.32
CA ARG A 293 -13.02 12.03 5.22
C ARG A 293 -13.61 13.44 5.12
N PHE A 294 -14.87 13.57 5.52
CA PHE A 294 -15.73 14.71 5.24
C PHE A 294 -16.68 14.89 6.43
N VAL A 295 -16.37 15.86 7.29
CA VAL A 295 -17.23 16.26 8.41
C VAL A 295 -17.82 17.63 8.06
N ARG A 296 -19.16 17.73 8.09
CA ARG A 296 -19.90 18.97 7.83
C ARG A 296 -19.87 19.89 9.04
#